data_AF-A0A2W2FDB8-F1
#
_entry.id   AF-A0A2W2FDB8-F1
#
_cell.length_a   1.000
_cell.length_b   1.000
_cell.length_c   1.000
_cell.angle_alpha   90.00
_cell.angle_beta   90.00
_cell.angle_gamma   90.00
#
_symmetry.space_group_name_H-M   'P 1'
#
loop_
_entity.id
_entity.type
_entity.pdbx_description
1 polymer ?
#
loop_
_entity_poly.entity_id
_entity_poly.type
_entity_poly.pdbx_seq_one_letter_code
_entity_poly.pdbx_strand_id
1 'polypeptide(L)'
;MRRLGTSGPMVLMFLILALGAPARADSTDPDEADRLLVYCLGERQRADLAAAATTLGLVSPGSAPDEVRLAGRPLTLERWRTVRPDDFDRACRALATAEPDIRGPESPGPLTAMLSVLIPVVAGALLTLATTEWRAAAGAGAQTGNELFAAATAFAAAHAAFLAGWRRGDAEVAALEAARETLAAKIGNAALARPAWTEPARLLAMLGGLTARSANDWRKVPMERRAQIARREAESAAAFTARTAAMAVRLRRPWLRHSAMRRPATPGAAS
;
A
#
# COMPACT_ATOMS: atom_id res chain seq x y z
N MET A 1 24.26 4.47 9.98
CA MET A 1 22.80 4.72 10.02
C MET A 1 22.08 3.62 9.24
N ARG A 2 21.52 2.62 9.92
CA ARG A 2 20.78 1.50 9.30
C ARG A 2 19.39 1.97 8.90
N ARG A 3 19.07 1.92 7.59
CA ARG A 3 17.72 2.21 7.08
C ARG A 3 16.79 1.09 7.52
N LEU A 4 15.89 1.37 8.45
CA LEU A 4 14.71 0.53 8.69
C LEU A 4 13.91 0.45 7.39
N GLY A 5 13.89 -0.73 6.78
CA GLY A 5 13.20 -0.99 5.53
C GLY A 5 11.72 -0.64 5.66
N THR A 6 11.21 0.17 4.74
CA THR A 6 9.82 0.63 4.61
C THR A 6 8.83 -0.48 4.24
N SER A 7 9.10 -1.73 4.64
CA SER A 7 8.19 -2.87 4.55
C SER A 7 7.27 -2.98 5.78
N GLY A 8 7.43 -2.11 6.77
CA GLY A 8 6.67 -2.10 8.02
C GLY A 8 5.15 -1.88 7.91
N PRO A 9 4.62 -0.95 7.08
CA PRO A 9 3.20 -0.62 7.17
C PRO A 9 2.28 -1.69 6.56
N MET A 10 2.77 -2.46 5.57
CA MET A 10 1.97 -3.50 4.93
C MET A 10 1.86 -4.76 5.79
N VAL A 11 2.89 -5.09 6.58
CA VAL A 11 2.85 -6.21 7.53
C VAL A 11 1.97 -5.87 8.74
N LEU A 12 2.01 -4.62 9.21
CA LEU A 12 1.19 -4.18 10.34
C LEU A 12 -0.31 -4.19 10.01
N MET A 13 -0.70 -3.77 8.80
CA MET A 13 -2.10 -3.78 8.37
C MET A 13 -2.65 -5.21 8.18
N PHE A 14 -1.82 -6.15 7.74
CA PHE A 14 -2.20 -7.57 7.67
C PHE A 14 -2.34 -8.22 9.06
N LEU A 15 -1.54 -7.78 10.05
CA LEU A 15 -1.64 -8.29 11.41
C LEU A 15 -2.97 -7.88 12.06
N ILE A 16 -3.43 -6.65 11.86
CA ILE A 16 -4.70 -6.16 12.44
C ILE A 16 -5.91 -6.90 11.87
N LEU A 17 -5.89 -7.30 10.60
CA LEU A 17 -6.96 -8.09 9.97
C LEU A 17 -6.97 -9.56 10.45
N ALA A 18 -5.81 -10.13 10.80
CA ALA A 18 -5.72 -11.51 11.29
C ALA A 18 -6.17 -11.66 12.75
N LEU A 19 -6.08 -10.61 13.57
CA LEU A 19 -6.55 -10.61 14.96
C LEU A 19 -8.08 -10.45 15.11
N GLY A 20 -8.81 -10.19 14.02
CA GLY A 20 -10.28 -10.11 14.01
C GLY A 20 -10.99 -11.44 13.79
N ALA A 21 -10.27 -12.56 13.68
CA ALA A 21 -10.92 -13.87 13.64
C ALA A 21 -11.56 -14.12 15.02
N PRO A 22 -12.89 -14.34 15.10
CA PRO A 22 -13.52 -14.68 16.37
C PRO A 22 -12.88 -15.98 16.85
N ALA A 23 -12.12 -15.90 17.93
CA ALA A 23 -11.71 -17.08 18.66
C ALA A 23 -13.00 -17.83 18.99
N ARG A 24 -13.12 -19.07 18.49
CA ARG A 24 -14.16 -19.97 18.97
C ARG A 24 -13.84 -20.22 20.43
N ALA A 25 -14.43 -19.40 21.30
CA ALA A 25 -14.44 -19.66 22.72
C ALA A 25 -15.23 -20.96 22.89
N ASP A 26 -14.51 -22.03 23.21
CA ASP A 26 -15.11 -23.26 23.70
C ASP A 26 -15.62 -22.90 25.10
N SER A 27 -16.85 -22.41 25.20
CA SER A 27 -17.43 -22.00 26.48
C SER A 27 -17.74 -23.25 27.28
N THR A 28 -16.73 -23.70 28.04
CA THR A 28 -16.86 -24.74 29.06
C THR A 28 -17.44 -24.14 30.35
N ASP A 29 -18.42 -23.25 30.23
CA ASP A 29 -19.11 -22.68 31.38
C ASP A 29 -20.25 -23.64 31.78
N PRO A 30 -20.14 -24.34 32.93
CA PRO A 30 -21.19 -25.26 33.37
C PRO A 30 -22.54 -24.55 33.53
N ASP A 31 -22.55 -23.26 33.84
CA ASP A 31 -23.78 -22.47 34.01
C ASP A 31 -24.48 -22.22 32.67
N GLU A 32 -23.73 -22.16 31.55
CA GLU A 32 -24.31 -22.02 30.22
C GLU A 32 -25.03 -23.30 29.78
N ALA A 33 -24.44 -24.47 30.06
CA ALA A 33 -25.02 -25.76 29.73
C ALA A 33 -26.37 -26.00 30.45
N ASP A 34 -26.45 -25.63 31.73
CA ASP A 34 -27.69 -25.75 32.51
C ASP A 34 -28.78 -24.76 32.03
N ARG A 35 -28.40 -23.54 31.64
CA ARG A 35 -29.35 -22.56 31.07
C ARG A 35 -29.90 -22.99 29.72
N LEU A 36 -29.02 -23.48 28.83
CA LEU A 36 -29.43 -24.03 27.53
C LEU A 36 -30.37 -25.21 27.72
N LEU A 37 -30.10 -26.07 28.69
CA LEU A 37 -30.96 -27.19 29.00
C LEU A 37 -32.37 -26.76 29.42
N VAL A 38 -32.47 -25.83 30.37
CA VAL A 38 -33.76 -25.32 30.86
C VAL A 38 -34.53 -24.66 29.71
N TYR A 39 -33.85 -23.91 28.85
CA TYR A 39 -34.46 -23.30 27.67
C TYR A 39 -34.98 -24.37 26.68
N CYS A 40 -34.15 -25.32 26.28
CA CYS A 40 -34.51 -26.32 25.26
C CYS A 40 -35.58 -27.31 25.72
N LEU A 41 -35.68 -27.59 27.01
CA LEU A 41 -36.74 -28.44 27.58
C LEU A 41 -38.02 -27.68 27.98
N GLY A 42 -38.02 -26.35 27.86
CA GLY A 42 -39.19 -25.51 28.11
C GLY A 42 -40.35 -25.87 27.19
N GLU A 43 -41.58 -25.83 27.70
CA GLU A 43 -42.78 -26.29 26.98
C GLU A 43 -42.96 -25.64 25.60
N ARG A 44 -42.56 -24.37 25.47
CA ARG A 44 -42.66 -23.63 24.20
C ARG A 44 -41.61 -24.07 23.18
N GLN A 45 -40.46 -24.55 23.63
CA GLN A 45 -39.28 -24.84 22.81
C GLN A 45 -39.23 -26.29 22.33
N ARG A 46 -40.02 -27.20 22.93
CA ARG A 46 -39.95 -28.64 22.63
C ARG A 46 -40.21 -28.97 21.15
N ALA A 47 -41.22 -28.34 20.56
CA ALA A 47 -41.54 -28.51 19.14
C ALA A 47 -40.40 -28.02 18.24
N ASP A 48 -39.82 -26.86 18.56
CA ASP A 48 -38.72 -26.27 17.79
C ASP A 48 -37.41 -27.06 17.97
N LEU A 49 -37.18 -27.65 19.14
CA LEU A 49 -36.05 -28.53 19.39
C LEU A 49 -36.16 -29.82 18.56
N ALA A 50 -37.34 -30.44 18.53
CA ALA A 50 -37.61 -31.62 17.70
C ALA A 50 -37.46 -31.30 16.20
N ALA A 51 -37.93 -30.12 15.77
CA ALA A 51 -37.75 -29.62 14.41
C ALA A 51 -36.27 -29.40 14.08
N ALA A 52 -35.52 -28.70 14.93
CA ALA A 52 -34.09 -28.47 14.76
C ALA A 52 -33.29 -29.78 14.68
N ALA A 53 -33.59 -30.74 15.55
CA ALA A 53 -32.97 -32.07 15.55
C ALA A 53 -33.27 -32.84 14.25
N THR A 54 -34.48 -32.71 13.72
CA THR A 54 -34.89 -33.31 12.44
C THR A 54 -34.19 -32.63 11.26
N THR A 55 -34.12 -31.30 11.23
CA THR A 55 -33.41 -30.52 10.20
C THR A 55 -31.92 -30.85 10.17
N LEU A 56 -31.31 -31.09 11.33
CA LEU A 56 -29.91 -31.54 11.43
C LEU A 56 -29.70 -33.02 11.08
N GLY A 57 -30.77 -33.77 10.82
CA GLY A 57 -30.71 -35.19 10.48
C GLY A 57 -30.32 -36.10 11.66
N LEU A 58 -30.53 -35.64 12.90
CA LEU A 58 -30.15 -36.39 14.11
C LEU A 58 -31.23 -37.40 14.52
N VAL A 59 -32.49 -37.09 14.22
CA VAL A 59 -33.67 -37.90 14.53
C VAL A 59 -34.72 -37.76 13.41
N SER A 60 -35.72 -38.63 13.43
CA SER A 60 -36.94 -38.48 12.63
C SER A 60 -38.09 -37.91 13.48
N PRO A 61 -39.12 -37.28 12.87
CA PRO A 61 -40.24 -36.73 13.62
C PRO A 61 -41.05 -37.82 14.36
N GLY A 62 -41.46 -37.51 15.59
CA GLY A 62 -42.35 -38.34 16.41
C GLY A 62 -43.83 -38.16 16.07
N SER A 63 -44.69 -38.82 16.85
CA SER A 63 -46.15 -38.69 16.72
C SER A 63 -46.71 -37.50 17.51
N ALA A 64 -45.93 -36.95 18.43
CA ALA A 64 -46.22 -35.78 19.24
C ALA A 64 -45.07 -34.76 19.13
N PRO A 65 -45.33 -33.46 19.39
CA PRO A 65 -44.31 -32.40 19.28
C PRO A 65 -43.15 -32.51 20.28
N ASP A 66 -43.30 -33.31 21.34
CA ASP A 66 -42.29 -33.62 22.35
C ASP A 66 -41.67 -35.01 22.17
N GLU A 67 -41.95 -35.66 21.04
CA GLU A 67 -41.41 -36.97 20.69
C GLU A 67 -40.56 -36.91 19.42
N VAL A 68 -39.49 -37.71 19.43
CA VAL A 68 -38.60 -37.93 18.30
C VAL A 68 -38.42 -39.43 18.08
N ARG A 69 -38.10 -39.84 16.86
CA ARG A 69 -37.83 -41.24 16.53
C ARG A 69 -36.34 -41.45 16.26
N LEU A 70 -35.73 -42.32 17.06
CA LEU A 70 -34.35 -42.77 16.87
C LEU A 70 -34.38 -44.24 16.44
N ALA A 71 -33.82 -44.53 15.26
CA ALA A 71 -33.87 -45.88 14.67
C ALA A 71 -35.30 -46.47 14.65
N GLY A 72 -36.30 -45.63 14.35
CA GLY A 72 -37.70 -46.03 14.24
C GLY A 72 -38.47 -46.17 15.56
N ARG A 73 -37.81 -46.08 16.72
CA ARG A 73 -38.45 -46.14 18.05
C ARG A 73 -38.82 -44.74 18.52
N PRO A 74 -40.05 -44.50 19.03
CA PRO A 74 -40.40 -43.21 19.63
C PRO A 74 -39.67 -43.03 20.98
N LEU A 75 -39.17 -41.82 21.21
CA LEU A 75 -38.54 -41.38 22.45
C LEU A 75 -39.02 -39.97 22.78
N THR A 76 -39.25 -39.70 24.06
CA THR A 76 -39.41 -38.31 24.53
C THR A 76 -38.06 -37.59 24.45
N LEU A 77 -38.09 -36.26 24.39
CA LEU A 77 -36.87 -35.44 24.32
C LEU A 77 -35.92 -35.67 25.52
N GLU A 78 -36.44 -35.90 26.73
CA GLU A 78 -35.64 -36.20 27.93
C GLU A 78 -34.95 -37.57 27.83
N ARG A 79 -35.67 -38.56 27.28
CA ARG A 79 -35.10 -39.88 27.07
C ARG A 79 -34.07 -39.86 25.96
N TRP A 80 -34.32 -39.10 24.88
CA TRP A 80 -33.37 -38.89 23.81
C TRP A 80 -32.07 -38.26 24.32
N ARG A 81 -32.15 -37.22 25.16
CA ARG A 81 -30.98 -36.62 25.82
C ARG A 81 -30.14 -37.63 26.60
N THR A 82 -30.80 -38.52 27.33
CA THR A 82 -30.10 -39.54 28.13
C THR A 82 -29.37 -40.56 27.25
N VAL A 83 -29.96 -40.92 26.11
CA VAL A 83 -29.41 -41.95 25.20
C VAL A 83 -28.37 -41.37 24.23
N ARG A 84 -28.51 -40.11 23.83
CA ARG A 84 -27.68 -39.40 22.85
C ARG A 84 -27.43 -37.94 23.28
N PRO A 85 -26.66 -37.71 24.36
CA PRO A 85 -26.47 -36.37 24.92
C PRO A 85 -25.83 -35.40 23.92
N ASP A 86 -24.81 -35.83 23.16
CA ASP A 86 -24.11 -34.97 22.20
C ASP A 86 -25.01 -34.49 21.05
N ASP A 87 -25.88 -35.38 20.56
CA ASP A 87 -26.84 -35.06 19.49
C ASP A 87 -27.90 -34.07 20.01
N PHE A 88 -28.37 -34.28 21.24
CA PHE A 88 -29.30 -33.36 21.92
C PHE A 88 -28.67 -31.98 22.09
N ASP A 89 -27.45 -31.89 22.63
CA ASP A 89 -26.75 -30.62 22.86
C ASP A 89 -26.47 -29.89 21.55
N ARG A 90 -26.17 -30.62 20.47
CA ARG A 90 -26.01 -30.05 19.13
C ARG A 90 -27.31 -29.43 18.62
N ALA A 91 -28.44 -30.11 18.76
CA ALA A 91 -29.74 -29.57 18.36
C ALA A 91 -30.17 -28.38 19.22
N CYS A 92 -29.95 -28.47 20.53
CA CYS A 92 -30.26 -27.40 21.48
C CYS A 92 -29.43 -26.14 21.21
N ARG A 93 -28.12 -26.26 20.93
CA ARG A 93 -27.29 -25.13 20.50
C ARG A 93 -27.77 -24.53 19.19
N ALA A 94 -28.15 -25.36 18.21
CA ALA A 94 -28.67 -24.86 16.94
C ALA A 94 -29.96 -24.05 17.13
N LEU A 95 -30.88 -24.55 17.96
CA LEU A 95 -32.10 -23.82 18.33
C LEU A 95 -31.76 -22.49 19.03
N ALA A 96 -30.91 -22.52 20.05
CA ALA A 96 -30.50 -21.32 20.79
C ALA A 96 -29.77 -20.30 19.90
N THR A 97 -29.09 -20.72 18.83
CA THR A 97 -28.51 -19.79 17.86
C THR A 97 -29.53 -19.14 16.91
N ALA A 98 -30.70 -19.76 16.74
CA ALA A 98 -31.76 -19.25 15.87
C ALA A 98 -32.64 -18.20 16.58
N GLU A 99 -32.70 -18.21 17.91
CA GLU A 99 -33.53 -17.29 18.68
C GLU A 99 -32.68 -16.16 19.31
N PRO A 100 -32.76 -14.91 18.78
CA PRO A 100 -31.90 -13.81 19.20
C PRO A 100 -32.16 -13.35 20.64
N ASP A 101 -33.36 -13.60 21.20
CA ASP A 101 -33.76 -13.12 22.53
C ASP A 101 -33.12 -13.90 23.70
N ILE A 102 -32.59 -15.10 23.45
CA ILE A 102 -31.97 -15.94 24.50
C ILE A 102 -30.56 -15.50 24.84
N ARG A 103 -29.86 -14.90 23.88
CA ARG A 103 -28.64 -14.14 24.13
C ARG A 103 -29.05 -12.79 24.70
N GLY A 104 -29.41 -12.78 25.99
CA GLY A 104 -29.51 -11.53 26.74
C GLY A 104 -28.29 -10.66 26.42
N PRO A 105 -28.43 -9.34 26.30
CA PRO A 105 -27.35 -8.48 25.83
C PRO A 105 -26.12 -8.78 26.67
N GLU A 106 -25.15 -9.51 26.10
CA GLU A 106 -23.85 -9.68 26.70
C GLU A 106 -23.31 -8.27 26.78
N SER A 107 -23.46 -7.65 27.95
CA SER A 107 -22.96 -6.32 28.19
C SER A 107 -21.47 -6.46 27.95
N PRO A 108 -20.92 -5.90 26.85
CA PRO A 108 -19.53 -6.06 26.56
C PRO A 108 -18.80 -5.60 27.80
N GLY A 109 -17.95 -6.46 28.36
CA GLY A 109 -17.22 -6.12 29.57
C GLY A 109 -16.61 -4.72 29.43
N PRO A 110 -16.44 -3.96 30.53
CA PRO A 110 -16.04 -2.54 30.45
C PRO A 110 -14.79 -2.32 29.58
N LEU A 111 -13.89 -3.30 29.54
CA LEU A 111 -12.74 -3.34 28.65
C LEU A 111 -13.13 -3.41 27.15
N THR A 112 -14.06 -4.30 26.77
CA THR A 112 -14.55 -4.46 25.40
C THR A 112 -15.28 -3.21 24.93
N ALA A 113 -16.10 -2.60 25.79
CA ALA A 113 -16.78 -1.33 25.51
C ALA A 113 -15.78 -0.17 25.34
N MET A 114 -14.72 -0.13 26.15
CA MET A 114 -13.66 0.86 26.00
C MET A 114 -12.85 0.65 24.70
N LEU A 115 -12.50 -0.61 24.37
CA LEU A 115 -11.75 -0.95 23.18
C LEU A 115 -12.52 -0.65 21.89
N SER A 116 -13.83 -0.89 21.87
CA SER A 116 -14.67 -0.60 20.70
C SER A 116 -14.69 0.89 20.34
N VAL A 117 -14.52 1.78 21.32
CA VAL A 117 -14.39 3.23 21.12
C VAL A 117 -12.94 3.63 20.81
N LEU A 118 -11.97 3.04 21.52
CA LEU A 118 -10.56 3.41 21.39
C LEU A 118 -9.98 3.04 20.01
N ILE A 119 -10.34 1.87 19.46
CA ILE A 119 -9.81 1.37 18.19
C ILE A 119 -10.11 2.35 17.03
N PRO A 120 -11.37 2.79 16.79
CA PRO A 120 -11.68 3.78 15.77
C PRO A 120 -10.93 5.11 15.94
N VAL A 121 -10.77 5.58 17.18
CA VAL A 121 -10.07 6.85 17.47
C VAL A 121 -8.59 6.74 17.11
N VAL A 122 -7.93 5.68 17.55
CA VAL A 122 -6.51 5.43 17.24
C VAL A 122 -6.32 5.21 15.74
N ALA A 123 -7.20 4.43 15.10
CA ALA A 123 -7.15 4.22 13.65
C ALA A 123 -7.34 5.53 12.87
N GLY A 124 -8.27 6.39 13.27
CA GLY A 124 -8.50 7.70 12.67
C GLY A 124 -7.30 8.64 12.83
N ALA A 125 -6.68 8.65 14.00
CA ALA A 125 -5.46 9.44 14.27
C ALA A 125 -4.28 8.97 13.40
N LEU A 126 -4.04 7.66 13.33
CA LEU A 126 -2.98 7.08 12.49
C LEU A 126 -3.21 7.33 11.01
N LEU A 127 -4.46 7.22 10.53
CA LEU A 127 -4.81 7.54 9.15
C LEU A 127 -4.56 9.02 8.85
N THR A 128 -4.87 9.92 9.79
CA THR A 128 -4.64 11.35 9.65
C THR A 128 -3.14 11.65 9.58
N LEU A 129 -2.32 11.07 10.46
CA LEU A 129 -0.87 11.21 10.42
C LEU A 129 -0.28 10.66 9.11
N ALA A 130 -0.72 9.48 8.68
CA ALA A 130 -0.26 8.89 7.42
C ALA A 130 -0.61 9.77 6.21
N THR A 131 -1.82 10.35 6.17
CA THR A 131 -2.24 11.21 5.05
C THR A 131 -1.53 12.58 5.05
N THR A 132 -1.19 13.14 6.21
CA THR A 132 -0.45 14.41 6.30
C THR A 132 1.00 14.24 5.86
N GLU A 133 1.70 13.24 6.39
CA GLU A 133 3.06 12.87 5.97
C GLU A 133 3.12 12.55 4.46
N TRP A 134 2.12 11.83 3.96
CA TRP A 134 2.04 11.50 2.54
C TRP A 134 1.88 12.75 1.66
N ARG A 135 1.01 13.69 2.05
CA ARG A 135 0.84 14.96 1.32
C ARG A 135 2.11 15.81 1.38
N ALA A 136 2.78 15.88 2.52
CA ALA A 136 4.04 16.60 2.67
C ALA A 136 5.13 16.02 1.76
N ALA A 137 5.30 14.70 1.77
CA ALA A 137 6.25 14.01 0.89
C ALA A 137 5.92 14.19 -0.60
N ALA A 138 4.63 14.17 -0.96
CA ALA A 138 4.18 14.41 -2.32
C ALA A 138 4.45 15.85 -2.78
N GLY A 139 4.20 16.83 -1.91
CA GLY A 139 4.50 18.24 -2.16
C GLY A 139 5.99 18.48 -2.37
N ALA A 140 6.85 17.93 -1.51
CA ALA A 140 8.31 18.03 -1.64
C ALA A 140 8.82 17.41 -2.96
N GLY A 141 8.26 16.26 -3.36
CA GLY A 141 8.57 15.63 -4.65
C GLY A 141 8.14 16.48 -5.84
N ALA A 142 6.95 17.10 -5.77
CA ALA A 142 6.44 17.98 -6.81
C ALA A 142 7.29 19.25 -6.97
N GLN A 143 7.67 19.88 -5.84
CA GLN A 143 8.55 21.04 -5.83
C GLN A 143 9.93 20.71 -6.43
N THR A 144 10.57 19.63 -5.97
CA THR A 144 11.87 19.18 -6.50
C THR A 144 11.79 18.92 -8.00
N GLY A 145 10.70 18.29 -8.47
CA GLY A 145 10.47 18.05 -9.89
C GLY A 145 10.34 19.35 -10.70
N ASN A 146 9.60 20.34 -10.19
CA ASN A 146 9.45 21.65 -10.85
C ASN A 146 10.79 22.42 -10.92
N GLU A 147 11.56 22.44 -9.82
CA GLU A 147 12.87 23.09 -9.78
C GLU A 147 13.86 22.44 -10.76
N LEU A 148 13.87 21.11 -10.83
CA LEU A 148 14.69 20.37 -11.79
C LEU A 148 14.29 20.66 -13.23
N PHE A 149 12.99 20.70 -13.52
CA PHE A 149 12.48 21.03 -14.85
C PHE A 149 12.87 22.45 -15.26
N ALA A 150 12.68 23.43 -14.37
CA ALA A 150 13.07 24.82 -14.60
C ALA A 150 14.57 24.96 -14.88
N ALA A 151 15.41 24.29 -14.07
CA ALA A 151 16.86 24.29 -14.28
C ALA A 151 17.26 23.64 -15.62
N ALA A 152 16.60 22.56 -16.02
CA ALA A 152 16.85 21.90 -17.30
C ALA A 152 16.48 22.81 -18.49
N THR A 153 15.35 23.52 -18.40
CA THR A 153 14.95 24.49 -19.43
C THR A 153 15.90 25.69 -19.51
N ALA A 154 16.36 26.19 -18.36
CA ALA A 154 17.33 27.28 -18.31
C ALA A 154 18.67 26.87 -18.92
N PHE A 155 19.16 25.66 -18.61
CA PHE A 155 20.35 25.09 -19.24
C PHE A 155 20.19 24.95 -20.76
N ALA A 156 19.06 24.41 -21.24
CA ALA A 156 18.81 24.27 -22.67
C ALA A 156 18.81 25.64 -23.40
N ALA A 157 18.22 26.66 -22.79
CA ALA A 157 18.22 28.03 -23.33
C ALA A 157 19.65 28.63 -23.35
N ALA A 158 20.39 28.51 -22.25
CA ALA A 158 21.78 28.98 -22.16
C ALA A 158 22.69 28.26 -23.17
N HIS A 159 22.51 26.95 -23.36
CA HIS A 159 23.25 26.17 -24.32
C HIS A 159 22.93 26.57 -25.77
N ALA A 160 21.66 26.80 -26.09
CA ALA A 160 21.27 27.30 -27.41
C ALA A 160 21.85 28.70 -27.69
N ALA A 161 21.81 29.59 -26.71
CA ALA A 161 22.42 30.93 -26.80
C ALA A 161 23.94 30.84 -26.99
N PHE A 162 24.62 29.97 -26.25
CA PHE A 162 26.04 29.70 -26.39
C PHE A 162 26.39 29.20 -27.79
N LEU A 163 25.67 28.21 -28.33
CA LEU A 163 25.91 27.69 -29.69
C LEU A 163 25.63 28.75 -30.76
N ALA A 164 24.64 29.62 -30.55
CA ALA A 164 24.38 30.74 -31.45
C ALA A 164 25.53 31.75 -31.44
N GLY A 165 26.01 32.14 -30.26
CA GLY A 165 27.12 33.09 -30.13
C GLY A 165 28.46 32.51 -30.58
N TRP A 166 28.69 31.22 -30.32
CA TRP A 166 29.90 30.54 -30.77
C TRP A 166 30.05 30.50 -32.29
N ARG A 167 28.94 30.38 -33.02
CA ARG A 167 28.94 30.51 -34.49
C ARG A 167 29.33 31.92 -34.95
N ARG A 168 29.01 32.96 -34.19
CA ARG A 168 29.36 34.36 -34.49
C ARG A 168 30.72 34.79 -33.95
N GLY A 169 31.29 34.03 -33.01
CA GLY A 169 32.54 34.36 -32.32
C GLY A 169 32.37 35.21 -31.05
N ASP A 170 31.14 35.40 -30.57
CA ASP A 170 30.78 36.23 -29.40
C ASP A 170 30.19 35.38 -28.25
N ALA A 171 30.56 34.10 -28.15
CA ALA A 171 29.98 33.18 -27.17
C ALA A 171 30.29 33.57 -25.72
N GLU A 172 29.25 33.69 -24.91
CA GLU A 172 29.36 33.87 -23.46
C GLU A 172 29.35 32.51 -22.74
N VAL A 173 30.50 32.12 -22.21
CA VAL A 173 30.69 30.82 -21.52
C VAL A 173 30.14 30.84 -20.10
N ALA A 174 30.20 32.00 -19.43
CA ALA A 174 29.83 32.14 -18.03
C ALA A 174 28.36 31.78 -17.76
N ALA A 175 27.44 32.25 -18.62
CA ALA A 175 26.01 31.94 -18.50
C ALA A 175 25.72 30.43 -18.65
N LEU A 176 26.44 29.75 -19.55
CA LEU A 176 26.31 28.30 -19.74
C LEU A 176 26.82 27.52 -18.52
N GLU A 177 27.99 27.88 -17.99
CA GLU A 177 28.56 27.23 -16.80
C GLU A 177 27.68 27.42 -15.57
N ALA A 178 27.17 28.63 -15.33
CA ALA A 178 26.26 28.90 -14.21
C ALA A 178 24.96 28.08 -14.31
N ALA A 179 24.39 27.95 -15.52
CA ALA A 179 23.21 27.12 -15.75
C ALA A 179 23.52 25.63 -15.56
N ARG A 180 24.72 25.18 -15.95
CA ARG A 180 25.19 23.80 -15.75
C ARG A 180 25.35 23.45 -14.29
N GLU A 181 26.03 24.29 -13.51
CA GLU A 181 26.21 24.09 -12.06
C GLU A 181 24.88 24.05 -11.34
N THR A 182 23.96 24.97 -11.68
CA THR A 182 22.61 24.99 -11.14
C THR A 182 21.88 23.68 -11.44
N LEU A 183 21.94 23.20 -12.68
CA LEU A 183 21.32 21.94 -13.06
C LEU A 183 21.95 20.74 -12.35
N ALA A 184 23.28 20.69 -12.26
CA ALA A 184 24.00 19.64 -11.53
C ALA A 184 23.58 19.58 -10.06
N ALA A 185 23.45 20.74 -9.40
CA ALA A 185 22.98 20.84 -8.02
C ALA A 185 21.54 20.30 -7.88
N LYS A 186 20.63 20.65 -8.80
CA LYS A 186 19.25 20.12 -8.77
C LYS A 186 19.17 18.62 -9.03
N ILE A 187 20.02 18.07 -9.91
CA ILE A 187 20.12 16.62 -10.11
C ILE A 187 20.67 15.94 -8.84
N GLY A 188 21.66 16.53 -8.17
CA GLY A 188 22.20 16.06 -6.89
C GLY A 188 21.13 16.02 -5.79
N ASN A 189 20.32 17.08 -5.66
CA ASN A 189 19.20 17.11 -4.72
C ASN A 189 18.17 16.01 -5.02
N ALA A 190 17.86 15.77 -6.29
CA ALA A 190 16.99 14.66 -6.69
C ALA A 190 17.58 13.30 -6.32
N ALA A 191 18.90 13.12 -6.40
CA ALA A 191 19.60 11.91 -5.97
C ALA A 191 19.47 11.67 -4.45
N LEU A 192 19.63 12.72 -3.65
CA LEU A 192 19.45 12.66 -2.19
C LEU A 192 18.00 12.32 -1.81
N ALA A 193 17.02 12.91 -2.50
CA ALA A 193 15.60 12.61 -2.30
C ALA A 193 15.23 11.18 -2.73
N ARG A 194 15.95 10.61 -3.70
CA ARG A 194 15.68 9.27 -4.28
C ARG A 194 16.95 8.42 -4.39
N PRO A 195 17.51 7.95 -3.25
CA PRO A 195 18.78 7.24 -3.23
C PRO A 195 18.76 5.87 -3.92
N ALA A 196 17.57 5.31 -4.15
CA ALA A 196 17.39 4.06 -4.89
C ALA A 196 17.35 4.26 -6.42
N TRP A 197 17.38 5.50 -6.91
CA TRP A 197 17.37 5.78 -8.35
C TRP A 197 18.80 5.91 -8.87
N THR A 198 19.11 5.18 -9.95
CA THR A 198 20.43 5.27 -10.60
C THR A 198 20.50 6.39 -11.64
N GLU A 199 19.34 6.90 -12.06
CA GLU A 199 19.23 7.88 -13.13
C GLU A 199 19.92 9.23 -12.85
N PRO A 200 19.85 9.81 -11.63
CA PRO A 200 20.57 11.05 -11.34
C PRO A 200 22.08 10.95 -11.57
N ALA A 201 22.70 9.83 -11.17
CA ALA A 201 24.13 9.60 -11.40
C ALA A 201 24.47 9.54 -12.89
N ARG A 202 23.61 8.92 -13.71
CA ARG A 202 23.77 8.90 -15.16
C ARG A 202 23.62 10.28 -15.78
N LEU A 203 22.64 11.06 -15.33
CA LEU A 203 22.44 12.44 -15.79
C LEU A 203 23.64 13.32 -15.45
N LEU A 204 24.20 13.20 -14.25
CA LEU A 204 25.43 13.90 -13.87
C LEU A 204 26.62 13.51 -14.76
N ALA A 205 26.79 12.22 -15.03
CA ALA A 205 27.85 11.74 -15.94
C ALA A 205 27.67 12.29 -17.37
N MET A 206 26.44 12.26 -17.90
CA MET A 206 26.13 12.82 -19.23
C MET A 206 26.33 14.34 -19.26
N LEU A 207 25.93 15.06 -18.22
CA LEU A 207 26.13 16.51 -18.10
C LEU A 207 27.61 16.87 -18.09
N GLY A 208 28.45 16.06 -17.43
CA GLY A 208 29.91 16.21 -17.48
C GLY A 208 30.49 16.02 -18.89
N GLY A 209 29.90 15.15 -19.70
CA GLY A 209 30.30 14.93 -21.10
C GLY A 209 29.91 16.06 -22.05
N LEU A 210 28.72 16.64 -21.89
CA LEU A 210 28.20 17.71 -22.76
C LEU A 210 29.04 19.00 -22.72
N THR A 211 29.80 19.22 -21.64
CA THR A 211 30.60 20.43 -21.46
C THR A 211 32.08 20.13 -21.21
N ALA A 212 32.54 18.92 -21.52
CA ALA A 212 33.94 18.54 -21.32
C ALA A 212 34.91 19.37 -22.18
N ARG A 213 34.42 20.01 -23.25
CA ARG A 213 35.22 20.93 -24.07
C ARG A 213 35.29 22.29 -23.40
N SER A 214 36.52 22.69 -23.06
CA SER A 214 36.80 24.03 -22.60
C SER A 214 36.49 25.05 -23.70
N ALA A 215 36.21 26.31 -23.32
CA ALA A 215 36.06 27.41 -24.27
C ALA A 215 37.24 27.53 -25.27
N ASN A 216 38.44 27.13 -24.83
CA ASN A 216 39.64 27.10 -25.68
C ASN A 216 39.56 26.01 -26.76
N ASP A 217 38.93 24.87 -26.50
CA ASP A 217 38.76 23.81 -27.49
C ASP A 217 37.77 24.21 -28.58
N TRP A 218 36.72 24.94 -28.20
CA TRP A 218 35.73 25.48 -29.13
C TRP A 218 36.32 26.50 -30.11
N ARG A 219 37.35 27.27 -29.71
CA ARG A 219 38.02 28.24 -30.59
C ARG A 219 38.90 27.58 -31.65
N LYS A 220 39.45 26.39 -31.37
CA LYS A 220 40.33 25.64 -32.29
C LYS A 220 39.58 24.95 -33.43
N VAL A 221 38.25 24.90 -33.36
CA VAL A 221 37.43 24.26 -34.40
C VAL A 221 37.37 25.13 -35.66
N PRO A 222 37.78 24.60 -36.84
CA PRO A 222 37.67 25.29 -38.12
C PRO A 222 36.23 25.74 -38.42
N MET A 223 36.08 26.90 -39.05
CA MET A 223 34.77 27.54 -39.26
C MET A 223 33.80 26.61 -40.03
N GLU A 224 34.31 25.82 -40.97
CA GLU A 224 33.55 24.91 -41.83
C GLU A 224 32.89 23.77 -41.01
N ARG A 225 33.50 23.36 -39.89
CA ARG A 225 32.98 22.28 -39.03
C ARG A 225 32.04 22.77 -37.94
N ARG A 226 31.97 24.09 -37.68
CA ARG A 226 31.21 24.65 -36.55
C ARG A 226 29.72 24.34 -36.64
N ALA A 227 29.13 24.47 -37.83
CA ALA A 227 27.70 24.21 -38.03
C ALA A 227 27.32 22.75 -37.74
N GLN A 228 28.14 21.79 -38.21
CA GLN A 228 27.90 20.36 -37.98
C GLN A 228 28.04 19.99 -36.49
N ILE A 229 29.08 20.52 -35.82
CA ILE A 229 29.29 20.28 -34.39
C ILE A 229 28.15 20.90 -33.58
N ALA A 230 27.78 22.15 -33.85
CA ALA A 230 26.67 22.82 -33.16
C ALA A 230 25.36 22.03 -33.27
N ARG A 231 25.08 21.43 -34.43
CA ARG A 231 23.88 20.60 -34.63
C ARG A 231 23.92 19.33 -33.77
N ARG A 232 25.02 18.57 -33.78
CA ARG A 232 25.16 17.35 -32.96
C ARG A 232 25.05 17.63 -31.47
N GLU A 233 25.61 18.76 -31.04
CA GLU A 233 25.61 19.19 -29.63
C GLU A 233 24.21 19.67 -29.22
N ALA A 234 23.50 20.37 -30.11
CA ALA A 234 22.10 20.72 -29.89
C ALA A 234 21.19 19.48 -29.78
N GLU A 235 21.39 18.48 -30.65
CA GLU A 235 20.66 17.20 -30.60
C GLU A 235 20.94 16.45 -29.28
N SER A 236 22.21 16.41 -28.84
CA SER A 236 22.62 15.78 -27.58
C SER A 236 22.05 16.50 -26.36
N ALA A 237 22.10 17.84 -26.34
CA ALA A 237 21.52 18.65 -25.27
C ALA A 237 19.99 18.52 -25.23
N ALA A 238 19.31 18.43 -26.37
CA ALA A 238 17.87 18.20 -26.45
C ALA A 238 17.50 16.82 -25.87
N ALA A 239 18.23 15.76 -26.24
CA ALA A 239 18.02 14.41 -25.69
C ALA A 239 18.23 14.37 -24.16
N PHE A 240 19.29 15.03 -23.68
CA PHE A 240 19.58 15.17 -22.25
C PHE A 240 18.46 15.93 -21.51
N THR A 241 17.98 17.05 -22.08
CA THR A 241 16.90 17.85 -21.51
C THR A 241 15.60 17.05 -21.44
N ALA A 242 15.25 16.33 -22.51
CA ALA A 242 14.06 15.46 -22.53
C ALA A 242 14.13 14.36 -21.45
N ARG A 243 15.31 13.77 -21.26
CA ARG A 243 15.54 12.73 -20.23
C ARG A 243 15.45 13.31 -18.81
N THR A 244 15.99 14.51 -18.60
CA THR A 244 15.87 15.24 -17.32
C THR A 244 14.41 15.62 -17.03
N ALA A 245 13.67 16.08 -18.05
CA ALA A 245 12.25 16.38 -17.93
C ALA A 245 11.42 15.12 -17.58
N ALA A 246 11.73 13.97 -18.19
CA ALA A 246 11.10 12.71 -17.83
C ALA A 246 11.36 12.32 -16.36
N MET A 247 12.56 12.57 -15.83
CA MET A 247 12.85 12.39 -14.40
C MET A 247 12.06 13.36 -13.53
N ALA A 248 11.97 14.64 -13.91
CA ALA A 248 11.18 15.64 -13.21
C ALA A 248 9.70 15.24 -13.11
N VAL A 249 9.09 14.77 -14.20
CA VAL A 249 7.70 14.26 -14.20
C VAL A 249 7.53 13.09 -13.24
N ARG A 250 8.51 12.19 -13.14
CA ARG A 250 8.47 11.07 -12.19
C ARG A 250 8.59 11.52 -10.73
N LEU A 251 9.38 12.54 -10.43
CA LEU A 251 9.48 13.13 -9.09
C LEU A 251 8.13 13.70 -8.62
N ARG A 252 7.35 14.29 -9.55
CA ARG A 252 6.01 14.80 -9.29
C ARG A 252 4.95 13.70 -9.04
N ARG A 253 5.27 12.43 -9.32
CA ARG A 253 4.35 11.28 -9.16
C ARG A 253 4.99 10.19 -8.30
N PRO A 254 5.10 10.39 -6.98
CA PRO A 254 5.89 9.53 -6.10
C PRO A 254 5.29 8.13 -5.87
N TRP A 255 3.99 7.94 -6.14
CA TRP A 255 3.27 6.67 -5.94
C TRP A 255 3.43 5.66 -7.08
N LEU A 256 3.86 6.08 -8.28
CA LEU A 256 4.05 5.15 -9.38
C LEU A 256 5.32 4.30 -9.11
N ARG A 257 5.22 2.97 -9.24
CA ARG A 257 6.37 2.08 -9.13
C ARG A 257 7.32 2.34 -10.32
N HIS A 258 8.39 3.10 -10.08
CA HIS A 258 9.39 3.44 -11.10
C HIS A 258 10.48 2.37 -11.23
N SER A 259 10.10 1.15 -11.62
CA SER A 259 11.05 0.04 -11.81
C SER A 259 12.14 0.39 -12.84
N ALA A 260 11.79 1.16 -13.87
CA ALA A 260 12.73 1.64 -14.89
C ALA A 260 13.89 2.50 -14.33
N MET A 261 13.67 3.21 -13.22
CA MET A 261 14.67 4.10 -12.60
C MET A 261 15.65 3.36 -11.68
N ARG A 262 15.34 2.11 -11.33
CA ARG A 262 16.14 1.28 -10.42
C ARG A 262 17.03 0.28 -11.16
N ARG A 263 16.78 0.05 -12.46
CA ARG A 263 17.57 -0.93 -13.21
C ARG A 263 19.01 -0.42 -13.31
N PRO A 264 20.01 -1.18 -12.82
CA PRO A 264 21.42 -0.84 -13.02
C PRO A 264 21.68 -0.67 -14.51
N ALA A 265 22.63 0.19 -14.87
CA ALA A 265 22.97 0.36 -16.27
C ALA A 265 23.51 -0.98 -16.73
N THR A 266 22.84 -1.63 -17.69
CA THR A 266 23.41 -2.82 -18.32
C THR A 266 24.73 -2.37 -18.95
N PRO A 267 25.89 -2.83 -18.46
CA PRO A 267 27.17 -2.45 -19.03
C PRO A 267 27.19 -2.99 -20.47
N GLY A 268 27.15 -2.12 -21.48
CA GLY A 268 27.20 -2.51 -22.89
C GLY A 268 26.10 -1.95 -23.81
N ALA A 269 25.11 -1.21 -23.31
CA ALA A 269 24.05 -0.63 -24.14
C ALA A 269 24.32 0.83 -24.61
N ALA A 270 25.53 1.35 -24.42
CA ALA A 270 25.93 2.67 -24.92
C ALA A 270 26.64 2.49 -26.26
N SER A 271 25.89 2.62 -27.34
CA SER A 271 26.36 2.83 -28.71
C SER A 271 25.82 4.15 -29.23
#